data_AF-A0A3M0FZB2-F1
#
_entry.id   AF-A0A3M0FZB2-F1
#
_cell.length_a   1.000
_cell.length_b   1.000
_cell.length_c   1.000
_cell.angle_alpha   90.00
_cell.angle_beta   90.00
_cell.angle_gamma   90.00
#
_symmetry.space_group_name_H-M   'P 1'
#
loop_
_entity.id
_entity.type
_entity.pdbx_description
1 polymer ?
#
loop_
_entity_poly.entity_id
_entity_poly.type
_entity_poly.pdbx_seq_one_letter_code
_entity_poly.pdbx_strand_id
1 'polypeptide(L)'
;MLLVLISGLGFALYFAFVDTTPTPANSSQPLSSPPDTKASDAASSSSLRDSIADAPMMTTNPQDATGGTPALTPPPPLLMPASTTVGALGVGSGFPHTPEGAAAQLGQIMVSTLQPMDLSWAGQMQQEWFQNRADSGMWPVMLLIQGFLERAGMPLGLEPDALMSVVPVAAQIKGVDGPDWVVACVLLDVTYTRSATARLAYGHCERMAFTGGRWLIAEGSHPPPAPSTWPGTDLAAEAGWAAWVEGERP
;
A
#
# COMPACT_ATOMS: atom_id res chain seq x y z
N MET A 1 14.10 5.50 32.13
CA MET A 1 12.83 4.79 31.82
C MET A 1 11.76 5.68 31.18
N LEU A 2 11.86 7.02 31.23
CA LEU A 2 10.94 7.95 30.55
C LEU A 2 11.30 8.19 29.05
N LEU A 3 12.56 8.00 28.66
CA LEU A 3 13.06 8.16 27.28
C LEU A 3 12.67 7.03 26.32
N VAL A 4 12.30 5.86 26.84
CA VAL A 4 11.96 4.66 26.03
C VAL A 4 10.53 4.75 25.47
N LEU A 5 9.66 5.53 26.11
CA LEU A 5 8.29 5.76 25.64
C LEU A 5 8.25 6.71 24.44
N ILE A 6 9.24 7.60 24.26
CA ILE A 6 9.18 8.65 23.24
C ILE A 6 9.41 8.09 21.83
N SER A 7 10.23 7.05 21.67
CA SER A 7 10.48 6.41 20.38
C SER A 7 9.32 5.54 19.89
N GLY A 8 8.64 4.82 20.78
CA GLY A 8 7.42 4.07 20.44
C GLY A 8 6.20 4.97 20.21
N LEU A 9 6.06 6.03 21.02
CA LEU A 9 4.96 7.00 20.91
C LEU A 9 5.08 7.88 19.66
N GLY A 10 6.31 8.16 19.21
CA GLY A 10 6.58 8.92 17.99
C GLY A 10 6.12 8.22 16.72
N PHE A 11 6.17 6.88 16.66
CA PHE A 11 5.72 6.11 15.50
C PHE A 11 4.18 6.05 15.41
N ALA A 12 3.51 5.82 16.55
CA ALA A 12 2.05 5.81 16.63
C ALA A 12 1.44 7.18 16.30
N LEU A 13 2.01 8.29 16.79
CA LEU A 13 1.46 9.62 16.52
C LEU A 13 1.51 10.04 15.03
N TYR A 14 2.29 9.38 14.16
CA TYR A 14 2.37 9.75 12.75
C TYR A 14 1.14 9.34 11.94
N PHE A 15 0.54 8.18 12.22
CA PHE A 15 -0.68 7.73 11.51
C PHE A 15 -1.91 8.60 11.80
N ALA A 16 -1.85 9.47 12.83
CA ALA A 16 -2.89 10.46 13.11
C ALA A 16 -2.81 11.73 12.22
N PHE A 17 -1.72 11.96 11.47
CA PHE A 17 -1.51 13.21 10.71
C PHE A 17 -1.73 13.08 9.20
N VAL A 18 -2.10 11.91 8.69
CA VAL A 18 -2.49 11.74 7.26
C VAL A 18 -3.93 12.25 7.00
N ASP A 19 -4.65 12.65 8.05
CA ASP A 19 -6.03 13.18 8.03
C ASP A 19 -6.15 14.65 7.55
N THR A 20 -5.53 15.03 6.43
CA THR A 20 -5.85 16.31 5.78
C THR A 20 -5.96 16.19 4.26
N THR A 21 -7.07 15.60 3.78
CA THR A 21 -7.58 15.93 2.45
C THR A 21 -8.26 17.30 2.49
N PRO A 22 -7.86 18.27 1.65
CA PRO A 22 -8.62 19.49 1.44
C PRO A 22 -9.90 19.16 0.66
N THR A 23 -11.05 19.56 1.19
CA THR A 23 -12.35 19.51 0.48
C THR A 23 -12.29 20.35 -0.80
N PRO A 24 -12.53 19.80 -2.00
CA PRO A 24 -12.75 20.63 -3.18
C PRO A 24 -14.12 21.30 -3.08
N ALA A 25 -14.13 22.63 -3.20
CA ALA A 25 -15.35 23.42 -3.29
C ALA A 25 -16.06 23.13 -4.62
N ASN A 26 -17.34 22.74 -4.53
CA ASN A 26 -18.25 22.62 -5.66
C ASN A 26 -18.32 23.95 -6.45
N SER A 27 -18.05 23.90 -7.74
CA SER A 27 -18.47 24.93 -8.69
C SER A 27 -19.14 24.27 -9.88
N SER A 28 -20.45 24.39 -9.93
CA SER A 28 -21.33 23.94 -11.00
C SER A 28 -21.21 24.86 -12.21
N GLN A 29 -21.12 24.28 -13.42
CA GLN A 29 -21.85 24.79 -14.59
C GLN A 29 -21.93 23.73 -15.72
N PRO A 30 -23.06 23.61 -16.44
CA PRO A 30 -23.23 22.67 -17.54
C PRO A 30 -22.98 23.33 -18.91
N LEU A 31 -22.68 22.54 -19.96
CA LEU A 31 -23.38 22.56 -21.26
C LEU A 31 -22.85 21.43 -22.18
N SER A 32 -23.80 20.78 -22.87
CA SER A 32 -23.67 19.52 -23.62
C SER A 32 -23.08 19.66 -25.04
N SER A 33 -22.48 18.57 -25.54
CA SER A 33 -22.31 18.26 -26.99
C SER A 33 -22.23 16.72 -27.20
N PRO A 34 -22.54 16.18 -28.40
CA PRO A 34 -23.00 14.79 -28.63
C PRO A 34 -21.91 13.69 -28.53
N PRO A 35 -22.28 12.41 -28.32
CA PRO A 35 -21.32 11.36 -28.00
C PRO A 35 -20.69 10.72 -29.25
N ASP A 36 -19.37 10.81 -29.35
CA ASP A 36 -18.54 9.82 -30.05
C ASP A 36 -18.39 8.58 -29.14
N THR A 37 -18.98 7.46 -29.54
CA THR A 37 -19.19 6.22 -28.75
C THR A 37 -17.90 5.47 -28.34
N LYS A 38 -16.70 6.02 -28.57
CA LYS A 38 -15.44 5.44 -28.04
C LYS A 38 -14.83 6.25 -26.89
N ALA A 39 -15.09 7.55 -26.85
CA ALA A 39 -14.62 8.39 -25.74
C ALA A 39 -15.46 8.17 -24.47
N SER A 40 -16.74 7.80 -24.62
CA SER A 40 -17.62 7.54 -23.48
C SER A 40 -17.20 6.32 -22.67
N ASP A 41 -16.73 5.26 -23.31
CA ASP A 41 -16.38 4.00 -22.63
C ASP A 41 -15.06 4.14 -21.87
N ALA A 42 -14.07 4.81 -22.46
CA ALA A 42 -12.81 5.13 -21.78
C ALA A 42 -13.03 6.06 -20.58
N ALA A 43 -13.80 7.14 -20.75
CA ALA A 43 -14.14 8.06 -19.67
C ALA A 43 -15.01 7.42 -18.58
N SER A 44 -15.87 6.46 -18.95
CA SER A 44 -16.71 5.71 -18.01
C SER A 44 -15.90 4.68 -17.23
N SER A 45 -14.93 4.01 -17.86
CA SER A 45 -13.99 3.10 -17.19
C SER A 45 -13.06 3.83 -16.22
N SER A 46 -12.54 5.00 -16.59
CA SER A 46 -11.73 5.82 -15.67
C SER A 46 -12.58 6.29 -14.48
N SER A 47 -13.81 6.74 -14.71
CA SER A 47 -14.73 7.13 -13.64
C SER A 47 -15.07 5.97 -12.68
N LEU A 48 -15.21 4.74 -13.19
CA LEU A 48 -15.43 3.56 -12.35
C LEU A 48 -14.17 3.23 -11.52
N ARG A 49 -13.00 3.17 -12.16
CA ARG A 49 -11.72 2.92 -11.49
C ARG A 49 -11.44 3.92 -10.38
N ASP A 50 -11.73 5.19 -10.64
CA ASP A 50 -11.62 6.27 -9.66
C ASP A 50 -12.59 6.06 -8.50
N SER A 51 -13.85 5.71 -8.78
CA SER A 51 -14.80 5.40 -7.70
C SER A 51 -14.37 4.20 -6.82
N ILE A 52 -13.76 3.17 -7.41
CA ILE A 52 -13.24 2.01 -6.66
C ILE A 52 -12.02 2.43 -5.83
N ALA A 53 -11.10 3.18 -6.42
CA ALA A 53 -9.88 3.62 -5.74
C ALA A 53 -10.19 4.57 -4.58
N ASP A 54 -11.09 5.53 -4.79
CA ASP A 54 -11.45 6.58 -3.84
C ASP A 54 -12.44 6.13 -2.76
N ALA A 55 -13.05 4.93 -2.90
CA ALA A 55 -13.97 4.41 -1.90
C ALA A 55 -13.33 4.42 -0.49
N PRO A 56 -14.01 4.92 0.54
CA PRO A 56 -13.42 5.02 1.87
C PRO A 56 -13.11 3.62 2.43
N MET A 57 -12.06 3.53 3.24
CA MET A 57 -11.76 2.33 4.03
C MET A 57 -12.05 2.60 5.51
N MET A 58 -12.09 1.52 6.30
CA MET A 58 -12.22 1.63 7.75
C MET A 58 -11.14 2.56 8.32
N THR A 59 -11.55 3.49 9.18
CA THR A 59 -10.62 4.35 9.92
C THR A 59 -10.13 3.63 11.17
N THR A 60 -8.85 3.80 11.49
CA THR A 60 -8.19 3.09 12.60
C THR A 60 -7.38 4.06 13.45
N ASN A 61 -7.22 3.75 14.73
CA ASN A 61 -6.32 4.47 15.61
C ASN A 61 -4.89 3.93 15.49
N PRO A 62 -3.87 4.72 15.80
CA PRO A 62 -2.49 4.23 15.74
C PRO A 62 -2.17 3.02 16.62
N GLN A 63 -2.86 2.85 17.76
CA GLN A 63 -2.65 1.72 18.66
C GLN A 63 -3.09 0.39 18.01
N ASP A 64 -4.06 0.44 17.10
CA ASP A 64 -4.60 -0.73 16.41
C ASP A 64 -3.52 -1.41 15.56
N ALA A 65 -2.52 -0.66 15.12
CA ALA A 65 -1.38 -1.17 14.36
C ALA A 65 -0.36 -1.95 15.21
N THR A 66 -0.52 -2.03 16.54
CA THR A 66 0.50 -2.63 17.43
C THR A 66 -0.02 -3.80 18.27
N GLY A 67 -1.31 -4.08 18.21
CA GLY A 67 -1.94 -5.19 18.92
C GLY A 67 -3.46 -5.12 18.85
N GLY A 68 -4.13 -6.08 19.47
CA GLY A 68 -5.59 -6.12 19.56
C GLY A 68 -6.08 -7.48 20.05
N THR A 69 -7.40 -7.63 20.13
CA THR A 69 -8.05 -8.90 20.49
C THR A 69 -7.84 -9.92 19.36
N PRO A 70 -7.25 -11.11 19.62
CA PRO A 70 -7.10 -12.15 18.61
C PRO A 70 -8.45 -12.64 18.07
N ALA A 71 -8.57 -12.82 16.76
CA ALA A 71 -9.78 -13.31 16.13
C ALA A 71 -10.01 -14.80 16.45
N LEU A 72 -11.20 -15.13 16.95
CA LEU A 72 -11.59 -16.53 17.17
C LEU A 72 -11.99 -17.24 15.86
N THR A 73 -12.47 -16.48 14.89
CA THR A 73 -12.88 -16.98 13.57
C THR A 73 -12.27 -16.07 12.50
N PRO A 74 -10.99 -16.27 12.14
CA PRO A 74 -10.35 -15.46 11.12
C PRO A 74 -11.01 -15.69 9.75
N PRO A 75 -10.99 -14.68 8.86
CA PRO A 75 -11.46 -14.85 7.49
C PRO A 75 -10.61 -15.87 6.74
N PRO A 76 -11.14 -16.50 5.67
CA PRO A 76 -10.35 -17.37 4.80
C PRO A 76 -9.09 -16.64 4.29
N PRO A 77 -7.92 -17.31 4.26
CA PRO A 77 -6.69 -16.69 3.77
C PRO A 77 -6.76 -16.43 2.27
N LEU A 78 -5.95 -15.49 1.79
CA LEU A 78 -5.67 -15.31 0.37
C LEU A 78 -4.37 -16.01 0.00
N LEU A 79 -4.44 -16.89 -1.00
CA LEU A 79 -3.28 -17.57 -1.57
C LEU A 79 -2.57 -16.63 -2.54
N MET A 80 -1.34 -16.26 -2.22
CA MET A 80 -0.54 -15.35 -3.00
C MET A 80 0.37 -16.13 -3.94
N PRO A 81 0.25 -15.97 -5.27
CA PRO A 81 1.09 -16.69 -6.20
C PRO A 81 2.58 -16.38 -5.97
N ALA A 82 3.45 -17.37 -6.14
CA ALA A 82 4.90 -17.14 -6.09
C ALA A 82 5.38 -16.34 -7.31
N SER A 83 6.43 -15.54 -7.14
CA SER A 83 7.10 -14.88 -8.26
C SER A 83 7.75 -15.91 -9.17
N THR A 84 7.67 -15.68 -10.49
CA THR A 84 8.29 -16.55 -11.51
C THR A 84 9.53 -15.91 -12.12
N THR A 85 9.70 -14.61 -11.95
CA THR A 85 10.83 -13.84 -12.46
C THR A 85 11.29 -12.79 -11.45
N VAL A 86 12.44 -12.18 -11.73
CA VAL A 86 12.92 -11.00 -11.02
C VAL A 86 12.82 -9.82 -11.97
N GLY A 87 12.09 -8.79 -11.56
CA GLY A 87 11.90 -7.56 -12.31
C GLY A 87 12.97 -6.50 -12.00
N ALA A 88 12.71 -5.27 -12.47
CA ALA A 88 13.58 -4.12 -12.22
C ALA A 88 13.83 -3.92 -10.72
N LEU A 89 15.06 -3.49 -10.38
CA LEU A 89 15.49 -3.24 -8.99
C LEU A 89 15.42 -4.48 -8.07
N GLY A 90 15.39 -5.69 -8.64
CA GLY A 90 15.41 -6.94 -7.88
C GLY A 90 14.05 -7.36 -7.31
N VAL A 91 12.97 -6.66 -7.64
CA VAL A 91 11.62 -6.96 -7.14
C VAL A 91 11.10 -8.26 -7.77
N GLY A 92 10.54 -9.17 -6.97
CA GLY A 92 9.85 -10.36 -7.50
C GLY A 92 8.74 -9.98 -8.47
N SER A 93 8.64 -10.67 -9.60
CA SER A 93 7.65 -10.38 -10.66
C SER A 93 7.21 -11.61 -11.43
N GLY A 94 6.52 -11.42 -12.55
CA GLY A 94 5.93 -12.49 -13.36
C GLY A 94 4.75 -13.18 -12.68
N PHE A 95 4.05 -12.45 -11.80
CA PHE A 95 2.81 -12.91 -11.20
C PHE A 95 1.71 -13.09 -12.25
N PRO A 96 0.79 -14.04 -12.05
CA PRO A 96 -0.29 -14.30 -13.00
C PRO A 96 -1.21 -13.08 -13.13
N HIS A 97 -1.91 -13.02 -14.27
CA HIS A 97 -2.90 -11.98 -14.58
C HIS A 97 -4.21 -12.22 -13.81
N THR A 98 -4.13 -12.11 -12.48
CA THR A 98 -5.25 -12.24 -11.54
C THR A 98 -5.18 -11.17 -10.45
N PRO A 99 -6.26 -10.90 -9.71
CA PRO A 99 -6.23 -9.98 -8.57
C PRO A 99 -5.19 -10.35 -7.50
N GLU A 100 -5.02 -11.64 -7.22
CA GLU A 100 -4.00 -12.13 -6.28
C GLU A 100 -2.59 -11.89 -6.82
N GLY A 101 -2.38 -11.99 -8.14
CA GLY A 101 -1.12 -11.61 -8.77
C GLY A 101 -0.82 -10.12 -8.65
N ALA A 102 -1.84 -9.27 -8.72
CA ALA A 102 -1.70 -7.82 -8.49
C ALA A 102 -1.32 -7.52 -7.03
N ALA A 103 -1.99 -8.15 -6.06
CA ALA A 103 -1.66 -8.02 -4.64
C ALA A 103 -0.25 -8.56 -4.31
N ALA A 104 0.13 -9.69 -4.89
CA ALA A 104 1.47 -10.26 -4.76
C ALA A 104 2.55 -9.30 -5.31
N GLN A 105 2.31 -8.69 -6.48
CA GLN A 105 3.23 -7.69 -7.04
C GLN A 105 3.34 -6.45 -6.15
N LEU A 106 2.22 -5.93 -5.64
CA LEU A 106 2.21 -4.79 -4.72
C LEU A 106 3.00 -5.11 -3.45
N GLY A 107 2.81 -6.29 -2.86
CA GLY A 107 3.57 -6.72 -1.69
C GLY A 107 5.08 -6.72 -1.93
N GLN A 108 5.54 -7.23 -3.09
CA GLN A 108 6.96 -7.22 -3.44
C GLN A 108 7.52 -5.81 -3.66
N ILE A 109 6.74 -4.91 -4.31
CA ILE A 109 7.12 -3.51 -4.47
C ILE A 109 7.29 -2.85 -3.08
N MET A 110 6.33 -3.08 -2.18
CA MET A 110 6.34 -2.47 -0.85
C MET A 110 7.50 -2.98 0.03
N VAL A 111 7.76 -4.30 0.05
CA VAL A 111 8.92 -4.87 0.75
C VAL A 111 10.21 -4.23 0.24
N SER A 112 10.39 -4.21 -1.08
CA SER A 112 11.61 -3.70 -1.71
C SER A 112 11.80 -2.20 -1.56
N THR A 113 10.70 -1.45 -1.40
CA THR A 113 10.72 0.02 -1.22
C THR A 113 10.97 0.41 0.23
N LEU A 114 10.31 -0.25 1.18
CA LEU A 114 10.35 0.12 2.59
C LEU A 114 11.56 -0.46 3.32
N GLN A 115 12.04 -1.64 2.96
CA GLN A 115 13.14 -2.27 3.71
C GLN A 115 14.44 -1.42 3.73
N PRO A 116 14.83 -0.72 2.65
CA PRO A 116 16.01 0.15 2.70
C PRO A 116 15.80 1.46 3.48
N MET A 117 14.54 1.91 3.64
CA MET A 117 14.18 3.24 4.14
C MET A 117 15.03 4.37 3.54
N ASP A 118 15.06 4.43 2.21
CA ASP A 118 15.85 5.39 1.43
C ASP A 118 14.96 6.10 0.40
N LEU A 119 14.90 7.43 0.46
CA LEU A 119 14.06 8.24 -0.43
C LEU A 119 14.54 8.24 -1.89
N SER A 120 15.86 8.16 -2.11
CA SER A 120 16.44 8.09 -3.45
C SER A 120 16.11 6.75 -4.11
N TRP A 121 16.14 5.67 -3.33
CA TRP A 121 15.72 4.34 -3.76
C TRP A 121 14.22 4.27 -4.05
N ALA A 122 13.38 4.84 -3.17
CA ALA A 122 11.94 4.93 -3.41
C ALA A 122 11.62 5.71 -4.69
N GLY A 123 12.38 6.75 -5.01
CA GLY A 123 12.27 7.49 -6.27
C GLY A 123 12.64 6.65 -7.51
N GLN A 124 13.59 5.71 -7.39
CA GLN A 124 13.92 4.76 -8.47
C GLN A 124 12.82 3.69 -8.60
N MET A 125 12.30 3.17 -7.48
CA MET A 125 11.15 2.27 -7.47
C MET A 125 9.95 2.89 -8.19
N GLN A 126 9.66 4.17 -7.91
CA GLN A 126 8.59 4.89 -8.59
C GLN A 126 8.80 4.97 -10.11
N GLN A 127 10.05 5.10 -10.59
CA GLN A 127 10.32 5.15 -12.03
C GLN A 127 10.13 3.80 -12.73
N GLU A 128 10.43 2.70 -12.04
CA GLU A 128 10.45 1.35 -12.64
C GLU A 128 9.14 0.58 -12.49
N TRP A 129 8.32 0.94 -11.50
CA TRP A 129 7.14 0.17 -11.10
C TRP A 129 5.80 0.89 -11.30
N PHE A 130 5.82 2.13 -11.79
CA PHE A 130 4.61 2.86 -12.16
C PHE A 130 4.43 2.83 -13.68
N GLN A 131 3.18 2.76 -14.16
CA GLN A 131 2.88 2.88 -15.59
C GLN A 131 3.33 4.23 -16.14
N ASN A 132 3.08 5.30 -15.39
CA ASN A 132 3.46 6.65 -15.75
C ASN A 132 3.59 7.51 -14.49
N ARG A 133 4.84 7.81 -14.12
CA ARG A 133 5.17 8.60 -12.93
C ARG A 133 4.59 10.02 -12.96
N ALA A 134 4.46 10.63 -14.13
CA ALA A 134 4.05 12.03 -14.23
C ALA A 134 2.61 12.25 -13.73
N ASP A 135 1.76 11.22 -13.87
CA ASP A 135 0.33 11.30 -13.58
C ASP A 135 -0.04 10.71 -12.21
N SER A 136 0.94 10.23 -11.44
CA SER A 136 0.71 9.58 -10.13
C SER A 136 0.79 10.53 -8.93
N GLY A 137 1.22 11.77 -9.14
CA GLY A 137 1.43 12.72 -8.05
C GLY A 137 2.49 12.26 -7.04
N MET A 138 2.35 12.71 -5.79
CA MET A 138 3.27 12.34 -4.71
C MET A 138 2.88 10.99 -4.12
N TRP A 139 3.80 10.02 -4.19
CA TRP A 139 3.58 8.69 -3.64
C TRP A 139 3.57 8.73 -2.10
N PRO A 140 2.47 8.35 -1.42
CA PRO A 140 2.38 8.42 0.04
C PRO A 140 3.47 7.62 0.78
N VAL A 141 4.02 6.58 0.15
CA VAL A 141 5.11 5.77 0.71
C VAL A 141 6.39 6.59 0.90
N MET A 142 6.67 7.56 0.02
CA MET A 142 7.83 8.44 0.18
C MET A 142 7.66 9.36 1.39
N LEU A 143 6.44 9.86 1.63
CA LEU A 143 6.13 10.65 2.84
C LEU A 143 6.29 9.82 4.11
N LEU A 144 5.87 8.55 4.08
CA LEU A 144 6.09 7.61 5.19
C LEU A 144 7.58 7.43 5.49
N ILE A 145 8.40 7.19 4.46
CA ILE A 145 9.85 7.04 4.62
C ILE A 145 10.46 8.31 5.20
N GLN A 146 10.13 9.48 4.66
CA GLN A 146 10.61 10.76 5.17
C GLN A 146 10.24 10.95 6.64
N GLY A 147 8.96 10.78 6.98
CA GLY A 147 8.45 10.97 8.33
C GLY A 147 9.08 10.01 9.35
N PHE A 148 9.37 8.78 8.93
CA PHE A 148 10.13 7.84 9.77
C PHE A 148 11.56 8.32 10.00
N LEU A 149 12.30 8.63 8.94
CA LEU A 149 13.71 9.01 9.02
C LEU A 149 13.89 10.29 9.85
N GLU A 150 13.01 11.27 9.70
CA GLU A 150 13.01 12.49 10.52
C GLU A 150 12.82 12.18 12.00
N ARG A 151 11.86 11.31 12.36
CA ARG A 151 11.62 10.92 13.76
C ARG A 151 12.72 10.04 14.34
N ALA A 152 13.33 9.21 13.51
CA ALA A 152 14.48 8.39 13.89
C ALA A 152 15.76 9.22 14.06
N GLY A 153 15.78 10.48 13.60
CA GLY A 153 16.98 11.33 13.58
C GLY A 153 18.00 10.86 12.54
N MET A 154 17.53 10.24 11.45
CA MET A 154 18.32 9.57 10.41
C MET A 154 18.00 10.14 9.01
N PRO A 155 18.17 11.44 8.76
CA PRO A 155 17.69 12.08 7.52
C PRO A 155 18.41 11.58 6.24
N LEU A 156 19.53 10.88 6.38
CA LEU A 156 20.32 10.34 5.26
C LEU A 156 20.06 8.85 4.98
N GLY A 157 19.07 8.25 5.64
CA GLY A 157 18.81 6.80 5.60
C GLY A 157 19.22 6.10 6.89
N LEU A 158 18.98 4.79 6.98
CA LEU A 158 19.28 4.01 8.18
C LEU A 158 20.77 4.01 8.52
N GLU A 159 21.08 4.15 9.81
CA GLU A 159 22.43 3.97 10.32
C GLU A 159 22.88 2.49 10.22
N PRO A 160 24.19 2.19 10.19
CA PRO A 160 24.68 0.82 10.03
C PRO A 160 24.25 -0.18 11.13
N ASP A 161 23.87 0.32 12.31
CA ASP A 161 23.38 -0.48 13.45
C ASP A 161 21.84 -0.57 13.50
N ALA A 162 21.15 0.02 12.52
CA ALA A 162 19.70 -0.01 12.37
C ALA A 162 19.30 -1.02 11.27
N LEU A 163 18.25 -1.78 11.54
CA LEU A 163 17.66 -2.73 10.61
C LEU A 163 16.17 -2.48 10.48
N MET A 164 15.68 -2.57 9.24
CA MET A 164 14.26 -2.62 8.93
C MET A 164 13.95 -3.98 8.28
N SER A 165 12.87 -4.61 8.73
CA SER A 165 12.30 -5.83 8.16
C SER A 165 10.85 -5.57 7.81
N VAL A 166 10.44 -5.99 6.61
CA VAL A 166 9.09 -5.76 6.08
C VAL A 166 8.57 -7.08 5.53
N VAL A 167 7.44 -7.54 6.04
CA VAL A 167 6.84 -8.82 5.65
C VAL A 167 5.36 -8.63 5.33
N PRO A 168 4.87 -9.00 4.14
CA PRO A 168 3.44 -9.04 3.87
C PRO A 168 2.77 -10.11 4.73
N VAL A 169 1.69 -9.73 5.43
CA VAL A 169 1.00 -10.60 6.40
C VAL A 169 -0.50 -10.71 6.13
N ALA A 170 -1.08 -9.77 5.41
CA ALA A 170 -2.45 -9.86 4.91
C ALA A 170 -2.61 -9.08 3.60
N ALA A 171 -3.69 -9.35 2.87
CA ALA A 171 -4.07 -8.62 1.68
C ALA A 171 -5.59 -8.43 1.60
N GLN A 172 -6.02 -7.48 0.78
CA GLN A 172 -7.41 -7.31 0.36
C GLN A 172 -7.46 -6.95 -1.12
N ILE A 173 -8.48 -7.45 -1.82
CA ILE A 173 -8.84 -6.97 -3.14
C ILE A 173 -10.01 -6.01 -2.95
N LYS A 174 -9.71 -4.70 -2.98
CA LYS A 174 -10.72 -3.66 -2.74
C LYS A 174 -11.72 -3.57 -3.89
N GLY A 175 -11.25 -3.81 -5.11
CA GLY A 175 -12.13 -3.92 -6.27
C GLY A 175 -11.34 -4.20 -7.55
N VAL A 176 -12.09 -4.52 -8.61
CA VAL A 176 -11.56 -4.89 -9.93
C VAL A 176 -12.35 -4.16 -11.00
N ASP A 177 -11.71 -3.84 -12.12
CA ASP A 177 -12.36 -3.31 -13.32
C ASP A 177 -11.75 -3.97 -14.57
N GLY A 178 -12.37 -5.08 -14.97
CA GLY A 178 -11.81 -5.98 -15.97
C GLY A 178 -10.61 -6.79 -15.46
N PRO A 179 -9.97 -7.59 -16.34
CA PRO A 179 -8.85 -8.44 -15.95
C PRO A 179 -7.56 -7.65 -15.72
N ASP A 180 -7.39 -6.51 -16.39
CA ASP A 180 -6.16 -5.73 -16.42
C ASP A 180 -6.03 -4.70 -15.30
N TRP A 181 -7.01 -4.57 -14.40
CA TRP A 181 -7.00 -3.50 -13.40
C TRP A 181 -7.64 -3.92 -12.07
N VAL A 182 -6.94 -3.63 -10.98
CA VAL A 182 -7.27 -4.06 -9.62
C VAL A 182 -6.87 -2.96 -8.63
N VAL A 183 -7.67 -2.66 -7.62
CA VAL A 183 -7.16 -1.99 -6.41
C VAL A 183 -6.82 -3.05 -5.39
N ALA A 184 -5.52 -3.24 -5.19
CA ALA A 184 -4.98 -4.19 -4.23
C ALA A 184 -4.52 -3.45 -2.98
N CYS A 185 -4.72 -4.08 -1.83
CA CYS A 185 -4.23 -3.59 -0.55
C CYS A 185 -3.39 -4.67 0.12
N VAL A 186 -2.28 -4.27 0.74
CA VAL A 186 -1.39 -5.14 1.50
C VAL A 186 -1.25 -4.61 2.92
N LEU A 187 -1.21 -5.52 3.88
CA LEU A 187 -0.85 -5.25 5.26
C LEU A 187 0.55 -5.82 5.49
N LEU A 188 1.45 -4.96 5.96
CA LEU A 188 2.84 -5.29 6.19
C LEU A 188 3.11 -5.31 7.68
N ASP A 189 3.78 -6.35 8.16
CA ASP A 189 4.44 -6.38 9.45
C ASP A 189 5.81 -5.73 9.31
N VAL A 190 5.96 -4.55 9.90
CA VAL A 190 7.15 -3.72 9.84
C VAL A 190 7.85 -3.78 11.18
N THR A 191 9.07 -4.28 11.20
CA THR A 191 9.92 -4.35 12.39
C THR A 191 11.16 -3.51 12.17
N TYR A 192 11.38 -2.54 13.07
CA TYR A 192 12.58 -1.74 13.13
C TYR A 192 13.37 -2.11 14.38
N THR A 193 14.67 -2.40 14.22
CA THR A 193 15.55 -2.76 15.33
C THR A 193 16.81 -1.90 15.30
N ARG A 194 17.16 -1.36 16.47
CA ARG A 194 18.46 -0.76 16.77
C ARG A 194 18.82 -1.07 18.21
N SER A 195 18.92 -0.06 19.09
CA SER A 195 19.03 -0.24 20.54
C SER A 195 17.74 -0.74 21.20
N ALA A 196 16.61 -0.51 20.53
CA ALA A 196 15.30 -1.05 20.86
C ALA A 196 14.63 -1.60 19.60
N THR A 197 13.61 -2.44 19.78
CA THR A 197 12.79 -2.93 18.67
C THR A 197 11.41 -2.28 18.73
N ALA A 198 10.95 -1.79 17.59
CA ALA A 198 9.59 -1.34 17.35
C ALA A 198 8.98 -2.23 16.27
N ARG A 199 7.70 -2.58 16.42
CA ARG A 199 6.96 -3.40 15.46
C ARG A 199 5.55 -2.87 15.32
N LEU A 200 5.04 -2.85 14.10
CA LEU A 200 3.69 -2.38 13.77
C LEU A 200 3.20 -2.97 12.44
N ALA A 201 1.89 -2.90 12.25
CA ALA A 201 1.24 -3.17 11.00
C ALA A 201 1.11 -1.89 10.17
N TYR A 202 1.42 -1.95 8.88
CA TYR A 202 1.22 -0.85 7.94
C TYR A 202 0.37 -1.32 6.77
N GLY A 203 -0.81 -0.72 6.63
CA GLY A 203 -1.72 -0.95 5.51
C GLY A 203 -1.44 0.01 4.35
N HIS A 204 -1.39 -0.51 3.13
CA HIS A 204 -1.22 0.30 1.93
C HIS A 204 -2.02 -0.25 0.76
N CYS A 205 -2.65 0.61 -0.03
CA CYS A 205 -3.39 0.25 -1.23
C CYS A 205 -2.83 0.96 -2.44
N GLU A 206 -2.83 0.30 -3.58
CA GLU A 206 -2.52 0.92 -4.87
C GLU A 206 -3.44 0.42 -5.97
N ARG A 207 -3.60 1.27 -6.98
CA ARG A 207 -4.18 0.90 -8.26
C ARG A 207 -3.13 0.07 -9.00
N MET A 208 -3.46 -1.13 -9.39
CA MET A 208 -2.57 -2.05 -10.09
C MET A 208 -3.12 -2.31 -11.48
N ALA A 209 -2.26 -2.25 -12.49
CA ALA A 209 -2.64 -2.54 -13.86
C ALA A 209 -1.67 -3.52 -14.53
N PHE A 210 -2.25 -4.47 -15.28
CA PHE A 210 -1.50 -5.47 -16.02
C PHE A 210 -1.17 -4.91 -17.40
N THR A 211 0.11 -4.66 -17.67
CA THR A 211 0.59 -4.14 -18.95
C THR A 211 1.98 -4.64 -19.25
N GLY A 212 2.30 -4.83 -20.53
CA GLY A 212 3.61 -5.36 -20.92
C GLY A 212 3.96 -6.72 -20.29
N GLY A 213 2.95 -7.51 -19.93
CA GLY A 213 3.14 -8.83 -19.30
C GLY A 213 3.45 -8.82 -17.80
N ARG A 214 3.27 -7.69 -17.11
CA ARG A 214 3.46 -7.59 -15.65
C ARG A 214 2.48 -6.62 -15.00
N TRP A 215 2.32 -6.75 -13.69
CA TRP A 215 1.60 -5.77 -12.87
C TRP A 215 2.49 -4.56 -12.58
N LEU A 216 1.93 -3.36 -12.73
CA LEU A 216 2.53 -2.06 -12.39
C LEU A 216 1.53 -1.24 -11.56
N ILE A 217 2.01 -0.27 -10.79
CA ILE A 217 1.15 0.74 -10.18
C ILE A 217 0.58 1.61 -11.31
N ALA A 218 -0.74 1.67 -11.38
CA ALA A 218 -1.49 2.31 -12.45
C ALA A 218 -1.57 3.83 -12.27
N GLU A 219 -1.97 4.51 -13.35
CA GLU A 219 -2.27 5.94 -13.34
C GLU A 219 -3.49 6.28 -12.45
N GLY A 220 -3.55 7.54 -12.00
CA GLY A 220 -4.62 8.10 -11.18
C GLY A 220 -4.19 8.45 -9.76
N SER A 221 -5.14 8.97 -8.98
CA SER A 221 -4.94 9.24 -7.54
C SER A 221 -4.62 7.96 -6.77
N HIS A 222 -3.70 8.06 -5.82
CA HIS A 222 -3.48 7.00 -4.85
C HIS A 222 -4.74 6.78 -4.01
N PRO A 223 -5.14 5.52 -3.73
CA PRO A 223 -6.26 5.23 -2.84
C PRO A 223 -6.09 5.86 -1.45
N PRO A 224 -7.19 6.08 -0.71
CA PRO A 224 -7.12 6.45 0.70
C PRO A 224 -6.27 5.46 1.52
N PRO A 225 -5.68 5.90 2.65
CA PRO A 225 -4.88 5.04 3.51
C PRO A 225 -5.64 3.77 3.90
N ALA A 226 -4.96 2.63 3.78
CA ALA A 226 -5.54 1.35 4.20
C ALA A 226 -5.50 1.24 5.74
N PRO A 227 -6.48 0.55 6.36
CA PRO A 227 -6.54 0.39 7.81
C PRO A 227 -5.31 -0.35 8.33
N SER A 228 -4.53 0.30 9.19
CA SER A 228 -3.34 -0.30 9.80
C SER A 228 -3.74 -0.97 11.11
N THR A 229 -4.11 -2.26 11.02
CA THR A 229 -4.59 -3.07 12.15
C THR A 229 -3.68 -4.27 12.37
N TRP A 230 -3.55 -4.73 13.61
CA TRP A 230 -2.63 -5.82 13.93
C TRP A 230 -3.11 -7.14 13.32
N PRO A 231 -2.23 -7.89 12.62
CA PRO A 231 -2.61 -9.12 11.92
C PRO A 231 -3.25 -10.15 12.85
N GLY A 232 -4.30 -10.82 12.36
CA GLY A 232 -4.99 -11.89 13.09
C GLY A 232 -5.88 -11.42 14.25
N THR A 233 -6.16 -10.12 14.34
CA THR A 233 -7.11 -9.56 15.33
C THR A 233 -8.53 -9.47 14.79
N ASP A 234 -9.51 -9.35 15.69
CA ASP A 234 -10.92 -9.08 15.33
C ASP A 234 -11.03 -7.83 14.46
N LEU A 235 -10.34 -6.75 14.84
CA LEU A 235 -10.36 -5.50 14.09
C LEU A 235 -9.70 -5.65 12.71
N ALA A 236 -8.67 -6.47 12.57
CA ALA A 236 -8.11 -6.78 11.25
C ALA A 236 -9.10 -7.54 10.37
N ALA A 237 -9.83 -8.50 10.93
CA ALA A 237 -10.89 -9.21 10.22
C ALA A 237 -12.05 -8.26 9.82
N GLU A 238 -12.47 -7.38 10.72
CA GLU A 238 -13.51 -6.37 10.46
C GLU A 238 -13.08 -5.37 9.39
N ALA A 239 -11.79 -5.00 9.37
CA ALA A 239 -11.19 -4.16 8.35
C ALA A 239 -11.02 -4.85 6.98
N GLY A 240 -11.40 -6.13 6.87
CA GLY A 240 -11.38 -6.89 5.62
C GLY A 240 -10.07 -7.62 5.32
N TRP A 241 -9.10 -7.62 6.23
CA TRP A 241 -7.80 -8.26 6.00
C TRP A 241 -7.91 -9.78 5.98
N ALA A 242 -7.55 -10.39 4.86
CA ALA A 242 -7.37 -11.84 4.75
C ALA A 242 -5.88 -12.19 4.87
N ALA A 243 -5.56 -13.22 5.66
CA ALA A 243 -4.19 -13.63 5.92
C ALA A 243 -3.44 -13.96 4.61
N TRP A 244 -2.20 -13.50 4.51
CA TRP A 244 -1.31 -13.77 3.39
C TRP A 244 -0.72 -15.18 3.53
N VAL A 245 -0.98 -16.04 2.56
CA VAL A 245 -0.37 -17.38 2.49
C VAL A 245 0.34 -17.51 1.15
N GLU A 246 1.65 -17.74 1.19
CA GLU A 246 2.41 -17.96 -0.04
C GLU A 246 1.96 -19.27 -0.71
N GLY A 247 1.60 -19.18 -1.98
CA GLY A 247 1.37 -20.34 -2.84
C GLY A 247 2.68 -21.04 -3.14
N GLU A 248 2.61 -22.37 -3.23
CA GLU A 248 3.78 -23.19 -3.58
C GLU A 248 4.32 -22.80 -4.96
N ARG A 249 5.65 -22.78 -5.09
CA ARG A 249 6.29 -22.70 -6.41
C ARG A 249 5.96 -24.00 -7.16
N PRO A 250 5.43 -23.93 -8.40
CA PRO A 250 5.19 -25.12 -9.20
C PRO A 250 6.48 -25.87 -9.55
#